data_AF-A0A538ATH6-F1
#
_entry.id   AF-A0A538ATH6-F1
#
_cell.length_a   1.000
_cell.length_b   1.000
_cell.length_c   1.000
_cell.angle_alpha   90.00
_cell.angle_beta   90.00
_cell.angle_gamma   90.00
#
_symmetry.space_group_name_H-M   'P 1'
#
loop_
_entity.id
_entity.type
_entity.pdbx_description
1 polymer ?
#
loop_
_entity_poly.entity_id
_entity_poly.type
_entity_poly.pdbx_seq_one_letter_code
_entity_poly.pdbx_strand_id
1 'polypeptide(L)'
;MQKLHLVGFTTEHDGLVFSARKGSRAGGYIVPLDKELLSTIAEAERLRNGEKGDEEGTRPRARPNSRLTPREIQAFLRAGRSIPEVAAEAGVDAEWVERFAVPVVAEQAQMVERARAMTYSKARLGQSTQPLGTSVRWNLADKGVAIGEEEFEQGWSAFQLQDEV
;
A
#
# COMPACT_ATOMS: atom_id res chain seq x y z
N MET A 1 39.79 2.50 4.77
CA MET A 1 38.60 1.64 5.00
C MET A 1 38.53 0.61 3.88
N GLN A 2 38.38 -0.67 4.24
CA GLN A 2 38.19 -1.75 3.28
C GLN A 2 36.71 -1.79 2.85
N LYS A 3 36.45 -1.87 1.54
CA LYS A 3 35.08 -1.98 1.01
C LYS A 3 34.63 -3.44 1.02
N LEU A 4 33.43 -3.69 1.55
CA LEU A 4 32.77 -4.99 1.48
C LEU A 4 31.78 -5.01 0.31
N HIS A 5 31.57 -6.19 -0.26
CA HIS A 5 30.69 -6.42 -1.39
C HIS A 5 29.54 -7.33 -0.98
N LEU A 6 28.30 -6.93 -1.23
CA LEU A 6 27.11 -7.73 -0.98
C LEU A 6 27.10 -8.95 -1.92
N VAL A 7 26.95 -10.15 -1.35
CA VAL A 7 26.92 -11.43 -2.07
C VAL A 7 25.52 -12.06 -2.04
N GLY A 8 24.74 -11.82 -0.98
CA GLY A 8 23.39 -12.35 -0.84
C GLY A 8 22.78 -12.12 0.54
N PHE A 9 21.85 -13.00 0.93
CA PHE A 9 21.17 -13.01 2.23
C PHE A 9 21.34 -14.36 2.93
N THR A 10 21.09 -14.40 4.23
CA THR A 10 21.02 -15.64 5.03
C THR A 10 19.81 -16.48 4.63
N THR A 11 19.82 -17.79 4.88
CA THR A 11 18.71 -18.69 4.54
C THR A 11 17.38 -18.23 5.15
N GLU A 12 17.42 -17.67 6.37
CA GLU A 12 16.24 -17.17 7.09
C GLU A 12 15.83 -15.75 6.67
N HIS A 13 16.53 -15.15 5.69
CA HIS A 13 16.29 -13.79 5.17
C HIS A 13 16.39 -12.66 6.22
N ASP A 14 17.06 -12.94 7.33
CA ASP A 14 17.26 -12.05 8.47
C ASP A 14 18.64 -11.37 8.50
N GLY A 15 19.46 -11.57 7.46
CA GLY A 15 20.80 -11.01 7.39
C GLY A 15 21.34 -10.87 5.97
N LEU A 16 22.21 -9.89 5.77
CA LEU A 16 22.93 -9.62 4.53
C LEU A 16 24.34 -10.21 4.61
N VAL A 17 24.75 -10.90 3.55
CA VAL A 17 26.04 -11.61 3.46
C VAL A 17 27.01 -10.82 2.59
N PHE A 18 28.19 -10.52 3.12
CA PHE A 18 29.22 -9.71 2.48
C PHE A 18 30.56 -10.44 2.32
N SER A 19 31.35 -10.01 1.33
CA SER A 19 32.72 -10.47 1.10
C SER A 19 33.70 -9.31 0.95
N ALA A 20 34.92 -9.53 1.42
CA ALA A 20 36.06 -8.63 1.24
C ALA A 20 36.57 -8.57 -0.22
N ARG A 21 36.26 -9.59 -1.04
CA ARG A 21 36.70 -9.68 -2.42
C ARG A 21 35.53 -9.48 -3.37
N LYS A 22 35.64 -8.49 -4.26
CA LYS A 22 34.66 -8.26 -5.32
C LYS A 22 34.50 -9.52 -6.17
N GLY A 23 33.26 -9.99 -6.38
CA GLY A 23 32.96 -11.17 -7.19
C GLY A 23 33.11 -12.52 -6.48
N SER A 24 33.45 -12.54 -5.18
CA SER A 24 33.41 -13.78 -4.40
C SER A 24 31.98 -14.26 -4.21
N ARG A 25 31.75 -15.56 -4.40
CA ARG A 25 30.49 -16.24 -4.05
C ARG A 25 30.45 -16.75 -2.61
N ALA A 26 31.61 -16.75 -1.94
CA ALA A 26 31.71 -17.02 -0.51
C ALA A 26 31.72 -15.70 0.26
N GLY A 27 30.71 -15.52 1.12
CA GLY A 27 30.66 -14.45 2.10
C GLY A 27 31.46 -14.80 3.35
N GLY A 28 32.15 -13.82 3.91
CA GLY A 28 32.92 -13.97 5.15
C GLY A 28 32.39 -13.11 6.30
N TYR A 29 31.39 -12.26 6.02
CA TYR A 29 30.83 -11.31 6.96
C TYR A 29 29.31 -11.30 6.82
N ILE A 30 28.59 -11.24 7.93
CA ILE A 30 27.12 -11.17 7.97
C ILE A 30 26.73 -9.90 8.73
N VAL A 31 25.75 -9.18 8.21
CA VAL A 31 25.14 -8.03 8.87
C VAL A 31 23.66 -8.36 9.13
N PRO A 32 23.21 -8.41 10.40
CA PRO A 32 21.81 -8.65 10.72
C PRO A 32 20.89 -7.58 10.10
N LEU A 33 19.76 -7.99 9.57
CA LEU A 33 18.73 -7.10 9.03
C LEU A 33 17.78 -6.65 10.14
N ASP A 34 18.34 -6.00 11.16
CA ASP A 34 17.58 -5.50 12.30
C ASP A 34 17.09 -4.05 12.09
N LYS A 35 16.35 -3.54 13.09
CA LYS A 35 15.81 -2.18 13.05
C LYS A 35 16.91 -1.12 13.00
N GLU A 36 18.08 -1.38 13.59
CA GLU A 36 19.20 -0.45 13.66
C GLU A 36 19.92 -0.32 12.32
N LEU A 37 20.14 -1.42 11.61
CA LEU A 37 20.65 -1.40 10.24
C LEU A 37 19.69 -0.64 9.32
N LEU A 38 18.39 -0.95 9.40
CA LEU A 38 17.38 -0.32 8.56
C LEU A 38 17.28 1.21 8.82
N SER A 39 17.32 1.64 10.09
CA SER A 39 17.31 3.07 10.42
C SER A 39 18.56 3.77 9.93
N THR A 40 19.73 3.13 10.06
CA THR A 40 21.02 3.68 9.62
C THR A 40 21.08 3.84 8.10
N ILE A 41 20.59 2.85 7.34
CA ILE A 41 20.48 2.96 5.87
C ILE A 41 19.55 4.11 5.51
N ALA A 42 18.39 4.22 6.16
CA ALA A 42 17.45 5.30 5.92
C ALA A 42 18.07 6.68 6.22
N GLU A 43 18.85 6.81 7.29
CA GLU A 43 19.59 8.04 7.61
C GLU A 43 20.66 8.38 6.57
N ALA A 44 21.44 7.38 6.14
CA ALA A 44 22.46 7.55 5.10
C ALA A 44 21.86 7.99 3.76
N GLU A 45 20.68 7.46 3.40
CA GLU A 45 19.89 7.91 2.24
C GLU A 45 19.48 9.38 2.38
N ARG A 46 18.93 9.79 3.54
CA ARG A 46 18.55 11.19 3.82
C ARG A 46 19.74 12.15 3.64
N LEU A 47 20.87 11.82 4.26
CA LEU A 47 22.10 12.62 4.18
C LEU A 47 22.64 12.73 2.75
N ARG A 48 22.63 11.62 1.99
CA ARG A 48 23.10 11.62 0.59
C ARG A 48 22.20 12.44 -0.32
N ASN A 49 20.90 12.46 -0.05
CA ASN A 49 19.91 13.20 -0.84
C ASN A 49 19.80 14.68 -0.41
N GLY A 50 20.62 15.14 0.55
CA GLY A 50 20.64 16.53 1.00
C GLY A 50 19.49 16.91 1.93
N GLU A 51 18.82 15.93 2.52
CA GLU A 51 17.73 16.12 3.46
C GLU A 51 18.35 16.30 4.86
N LYS A 52 18.75 17.53 5.20
CA LYS A 52 19.11 17.89 6.58
C LYS A 52 17.87 17.69 7.45
N GLY A 53 18.00 16.76 8.40
CA GLY A 53 16.92 16.32 9.27
C GLY A 53 16.39 17.41 10.18
N ASP A 54 15.06 17.43 10.29
CA ASP A 54 14.38 17.62 11.55
C ASP A 54 13.51 16.37 11.75
N GLU A 55 13.94 15.50 12.65
CA GLU A 55 13.18 14.34 13.09
C GLU A 55 12.07 14.79 14.05
N GLU A 56 10.96 15.24 13.46
CA GLU A 56 9.62 15.09 14.01
C GLU A 56 8.72 14.66 12.84
N GLY A 57 8.41 13.36 12.80
CA GLY A 57 7.81 12.70 11.65
C GLY A 57 6.62 13.43 11.02
N THR A 58 6.51 13.31 9.69
CA THR A 58 5.28 13.62 8.92
C THR A 58 5.01 15.10 8.58
N ARG A 59 6.03 15.93 8.34
CA ARG A 59 5.79 17.24 7.70
C ARG A 59 6.24 17.25 6.25
N PRO A 60 5.33 17.12 5.25
CA PRO A 60 5.67 17.45 3.88
C PRO A 60 6.05 18.93 3.81
N ARG A 61 6.99 19.25 2.91
CA ARG A 61 7.38 20.60 2.43
C ARG A 61 6.29 21.62 2.73
N ALA A 62 6.61 22.65 3.53
CA ALA A 62 5.72 23.74 3.96
C ALA A 62 4.23 23.35 3.85
N ARG A 63 3.69 22.71 4.91
CA ARG A 63 2.27 22.35 4.96
C ARG A 63 1.45 23.52 4.39
N PRO A 64 0.69 23.35 3.28
CA PRO A 64 -0.41 24.27 3.05
C PRO A 64 -1.26 24.28 4.33
N ASN A 65 -1.89 25.39 4.66
CA ASN A 65 -2.74 25.52 5.86
C ASN A 65 -3.97 24.60 5.73
N SER A 66 -3.76 23.28 5.85
CA SER A 66 -4.76 22.25 5.77
C SER A 66 -5.59 22.25 7.04
N ARG A 67 -6.91 22.24 6.88
CA ARG A 67 -7.87 22.07 7.97
C ARG A 67 -7.93 20.64 8.49
N LEU A 68 -7.48 19.68 7.69
CA LEU A 68 -7.51 18.25 8.01
C LEU A 68 -6.11 17.69 8.24
N THR A 69 -6.02 16.74 9.16
CA THR A 69 -4.82 15.93 9.39
C THR A 69 -4.70 14.80 8.35
N PRO A 70 -3.48 14.27 8.08
CA PRO A 70 -3.30 13.09 7.22
C PRO A 70 -4.20 11.90 7.59
N ARG A 71 -4.43 11.68 8.89
CA ARG A 71 -5.27 10.59 9.37
C ARG A 71 -6.75 10.81 9.04
N GLU A 72 -7.25 12.04 9.17
CA GLU A 72 -8.63 12.39 8.83
C GLU A 72 -8.86 12.31 7.32
N ILE A 73 -7.89 12.77 6.52
CA ILE A 73 -7.92 12.64 5.05
C ILE A 73 -8.06 11.17 4.65
N GLN A 74 -7.22 10.29 5.19
CA GLN A 74 -7.32 8.86 4.94
C GLN A 74 -8.66 8.28 5.41
N ALA A 75 -9.18 8.72 6.55
CA ALA A 75 -10.48 8.26 7.06
C ALA A 75 -11.63 8.66 6.11
N PHE A 76 -11.65 9.89 5.61
CA PHE A 76 -12.65 10.33 4.65
C PHE A 76 -12.54 9.58 3.31
N LEU A 77 -11.32 9.38 2.80
CA LEU A 77 -11.11 8.58 1.60
C LEU A 77 -11.56 7.13 1.79
N ARG A 78 -11.29 6.51 2.96
CA ARG A 78 -11.80 5.18 3.30
C ARG A 78 -13.32 5.14 3.36
N ALA A 79 -13.96 6.22 3.82
CA ALA A 79 -15.42 6.36 3.84
C ALA A 79 -16.03 6.59 2.44
N GLY A 80 -15.21 6.62 1.37
CA GLY A 80 -15.67 6.78 -0.01
C GLY A 80 -15.80 8.23 -0.46
N ARG A 81 -15.36 9.22 0.34
CA ARG A 81 -15.27 10.61 -0.13
C ARG A 81 -14.23 10.71 -1.24
N SER A 82 -14.53 11.49 -2.27
CA SER A 82 -13.62 11.67 -3.39
C SER A 82 -12.46 12.61 -3.04
N ILE A 83 -11.33 12.46 -3.73
CA ILE A 83 -10.15 13.32 -3.54
C ILE A 83 -10.50 14.82 -3.67
N PRO A 84 -11.27 15.28 -4.69
CA PRO A 84 -11.64 16.68 -4.79
C PRO A 84 -12.48 17.19 -3.61
N GLU A 85 -13.38 16.36 -3.07
CA GLU A 85 -14.20 16.73 -1.90
C GLU A 85 -13.34 16.88 -0.65
N VAL A 86 -12.42 15.93 -0.41
CA VAL A 86 -11.50 15.98 0.73
C VAL A 86 -10.52 17.15 0.61
N ALA A 87 -10.07 17.46 -0.62
CA ALA A 87 -9.21 18.61 -0.90
C ALA A 87 -9.92 19.95 -0.61
N ALA A 88 -11.17 20.09 -1.07
CA ALA A 88 -12.00 21.26 -0.79
C ALA A 88 -12.25 21.44 0.72
N GLU A 89 -12.49 20.35 1.45
CA GLU A 89 -12.71 20.37 2.90
C GLU A 89 -11.42 20.71 3.67
N ALA A 90 -10.29 20.14 3.26
CA ALA A 90 -8.97 20.45 3.79
C ALA A 90 -8.48 21.86 3.43
N GLY A 91 -9.00 22.48 2.36
CA GLY A 91 -8.53 23.78 1.87
C GLY A 91 -7.15 23.69 1.22
N VAL A 92 -6.89 22.61 0.47
CA VAL A 92 -5.61 22.31 -0.18
C VAL A 92 -5.86 21.80 -1.61
N ASP A 93 -4.80 21.72 -2.42
CA ASP A 93 -4.90 21.15 -3.77
C ASP A 93 -5.13 19.63 -3.76
N ALA A 94 -5.80 19.12 -4.78
CA ALA A 94 -6.07 17.69 -4.94
C ALA A 94 -4.78 16.84 -5.00
N GLU A 95 -3.74 17.33 -5.68
CA GLU A 95 -2.42 16.68 -5.75
C GLU A 95 -1.80 16.47 -4.35
N TRP A 96 -2.08 17.39 -3.42
CA TRP A 96 -1.62 17.25 -2.04
C TRP A 96 -2.33 16.08 -1.33
N VAL A 97 -3.64 15.92 -1.56
CA VAL A 97 -4.49 14.84 -1.02
C VAL A 97 -4.16 13.48 -1.65
N GLU A 98 -3.88 13.43 -2.94
CA GLU A 98 -3.53 12.20 -3.69
C GLU A 98 -2.40 11.40 -3.04
N ARG A 99 -1.42 12.09 -2.45
CA ARG A 99 -0.30 11.44 -1.74
C ARG A 99 -0.75 10.62 -0.54
N PHE A 100 -1.85 11.00 0.10
CA PHE A 100 -2.45 10.26 1.21
C PHE A 100 -3.42 9.17 0.73
N ALA A 101 -3.81 9.18 -0.55
CA ALA A 101 -4.66 8.15 -1.15
C ALA A 101 -3.91 6.85 -1.45
N VAL A 102 -2.60 6.90 -1.72
CA VAL A 102 -1.77 5.72 -2.02
C VAL A 102 -1.99 4.54 -1.04
N PRO A 103 -1.88 4.73 0.30
CA PRO A 103 -2.15 3.64 1.23
C PRO A 103 -3.63 3.19 1.22
N VAL A 104 -4.58 4.11 1.03
CA VAL A 104 -6.01 3.79 0.99
C VAL A 104 -6.35 2.94 -0.24
N VAL A 105 -5.79 3.28 -1.40
CA VAL A 105 -5.97 2.50 -2.63
C VAL A 105 -5.40 1.10 -2.49
N ALA A 106 -4.22 0.95 -1.87
CA ALA A 106 -3.63 -0.36 -1.59
C ALA A 106 -4.51 -1.20 -0.64
N GLU A 107 -5.03 -0.60 0.43
CA GLU A 107 -5.98 -1.24 1.34
C GLU A 107 -7.26 -1.69 0.60
N GLN A 108 -7.85 -0.81 -0.21
CA GLN A 108 -9.06 -1.08 -0.99
C GLN A 108 -8.84 -2.21 -2.00
N ALA A 109 -7.70 -2.20 -2.72
CA ALA A 109 -7.34 -3.25 -3.66
C ALA A 109 -7.26 -4.62 -2.97
N GLN A 110 -6.61 -4.69 -1.81
CA GLN A 110 -6.55 -5.92 -1.01
C GLN A 110 -7.93 -6.38 -0.52
N MET A 111 -8.82 -5.43 -0.24
CA MET A 111 -10.19 -5.73 0.19
C MET A 111 -11.04 -6.27 -0.95
N VAL A 112 -10.93 -5.67 -2.14
CA VAL A 112 -11.54 -6.14 -3.38
C VAL A 112 -11.05 -7.54 -3.74
N GLU A 113 -9.73 -7.78 -3.70
CA GLU A 113 -9.14 -9.09 -3.96
C GLU A 113 -9.73 -10.17 -3.04
N ARG A 114 -9.74 -9.89 -1.72
CA ARG A 114 -10.31 -10.80 -0.72
C ARG A 114 -11.79 -11.04 -0.96
N ALA A 115 -12.58 -9.98 -1.16
CA ALA A 115 -14.02 -10.10 -1.40
C ALA A 115 -14.32 -10.96 -2.63
N ARG A 116 -13.57 -10.76 -3.73
CA ARG A 116 -13.73 -11.53 -4.96
C ARG A 116 -13.44 -13.02 -4.79
N ALA A 117 -12.50 -13.37 -3.91
CA ALA A 117 -12.15 -14.74 -3.59
C ALA A 117 -13.12 -15.43 -2.60
N MET A 118 -13.97 -14.67 -1.90
CA MET A 118 -14.91 -15.22 -0.93
C MET A 118 -16.10 -15.91 -1.59
N THR A 119 -16.57 -16.99 -0.97
CA THR A 119 -17.86 -17.62 -1.28
C THR A 119 -18.88 -17.21 -0.23
N TYR A 120 -20.13 -16.99 -0.66
CA TYR A 120 -21.22 -16.63 0.24
C TYR A 120 -22.04 -17.86 0.62
N SER A 121 -22.46 -17.97 1.88
CA SER A 121 -23.34 -19.05 2.35
C SER A 121 -24.68 -18.48 2.78
N LYS A 122 -25.78 -19.04 2.25
CA LYS A 122 -27.15 -18.63 2.59
C LYS A 122 -27.84 -19.76 3.35
N ALA A 123 -28.51 -19.44 4.45
CA ALA A 123 -29.10 -20.43 5.37
C ALA A 123 -29.96 -21.52 4.71
N ARG A 124 -30.67 -21.22 3.62
CA ARG A 124 -31.52 -22.20 2.89
C ARG A 124 -30.87 -22.83 1.66
N LEU A 125 -29.80 -22.23 1.13
CA LEU A 125 -29.19 -22.65 -0.14
C LEU A 125 -27.77 -23.24 0.03
N GLY A 126 -27.19 -23.11 1.23
CA GLY A 126 -25.83 -23.55 1.50
C GLY A 126 -24.77 -22.59 0.93
N GLN A 127 -23.54 -23.09 0.82
CA GLN A 127 -22.39 -22.35 0.30
C GLN A 127 -22.44 -22.24 -1.22
N SER A 128 -22.11 -21.07 -1.74
CA SER A 128 -21.98 -20.83 -3.17
C SER A 128 -20.87 -21.70 -3.77
N THR A 129 -21.12 -22.28 -4.93
CA THR A 129 -20.16 -23.13 -5.65
C THR A 129 -19.04 -22.33 -6.32
N GLN A 130 -19.20 -21.03 -6.46
CA GLN A 130 -18.25 -20.11 -7.09
C GLN A 130 -17.96 -18.92 -6.17
N PRO A 131 -16.73 -18.38 -6.20
CA PRO A 131 -16.41 -17.11 -5.53
C PRO A 131 -17.23 -15.94 -6.08
N LEU A 132 -17.28 -14.85 -5.32
CA LEU A 132 -18.03 -13.65 -5.67
C LEU A 132 -17.61 -13.11 -7.04
N GLY A 133 -16.31 -13.00 -7.32
CA GLY A 133 -15.81 -12.43 -8.58
C GLY A 133 -16.31 -13.22 -9.80
N THR A 134 -16.16 -14.55 -9.76
CA THR A 134 -16.65 -15.45 -10.81
C THR A 134 -18.17 -15.36 -10.96
N SER A 135 -18.90 -15.35 -9.84
CA SER A 135 -20.36 -15.27 -9.83
C SER A 135 -20.90 -13.99 -10.46
N VAL A 136 -20.28 -12.84 -10.17
CA VAL A 136 -20.65 -11.55 -10.78
C VAL A 136 -20.41 -11.57 -12.28
N ARG A 137 -19.26 -12.11 -12.73
CA ARG A 137 -18.96 -12.23 -14.17
C ARG A 137 -20.01 -13.05 -14.91
N TRP A 138 -20.36 -14.22 -14.39
CA TRP A 138 -21.42 -15.05 -14.98
C TRP A 138 -22.77 -14.33 -14.99
N ASN A 139 -23.12 -13.63 -13.90
CA ASN A 139 -24.39 -12.90 -13.85
C ASN A 139 -24.49 -11.79 -14.89
N LEU A 140 -23.39 -11.08 -15.16
CA LEU A 140 -23.34 -10.05 -16.20
C LEU A 140 -23.48 -10.66 -17.59
N ALA A 141 -22.79 -11.77 -17.86
CA ALA A 141 -22.89 -12.50 -19.12
C ALA A 141 -24.32 -13.03 -19.38
N ASP A 142 -24.94 -13.65 -18.36
CA ASP A 142 -26.32 -14.16 -18.44
C ASP A 142 -27.34 -13.05 -18.73
N LYS A 143 -27.05 -11.82 -18.29
CA LYS A 143 -27.88 -10.64 -18.56
C LYS A 143 -27.55 -9.95 -19.89
N GLY A 144 -26.62 -10.48 -20.67
CA GLY A 144 -26.19 -9.91 -21.95
C GLY A 144 -25.33 -8.65 -21.82
N VAL A 145 -24.73 -8.40 -20.64
CA VAL A 145 -23.82 -7.27 -20.43
C VAL A 145 -22.41 -7.68 -20.86
N ALA A 146 -21.98 -7.18 -22.03
CA ALA A 146 -20.64 -7.41 -22.56
C ALA A 146 -19.69 -6.31 -22.06
N ILE A 147 -18.88 -6.64 -21.06
CA ILE A 147 -17.77 -5.81 -20.58
C ILE A 147 -16.44 -6.50 -20.86
N GLY A 148 -15.43 -5.70 -21.17
CA GLY A 148 -14.06 -6.21 -21.35
C GLY A 148 -13.44 -6.67 -20.02
N GLU A 149 -12.35 -7.45 -20.11
CA GLU A 149 -11.59 -7.89 -18.93
C GLU A 149 -11.12 -6.68 -18.10
N GLU A 150 -10.50 -5.70 -18.76
CA GLU A 150 -9.98 -4.50 -18.11
C GLU A 150 -11.09 -3.69 -17.42
N GLU A 151 -12.22 -3.49 -18.09
CA GLU A 151 -13.37 -2.78 -17.54
C GLU A 151 -13.97 -3.53 -16.34
N PHE A 152 -14.04 -4.86 -16.39
CA PHE A 152 -14.48 -5.67 -15.27
C PHE A 152 -13.53 -5.56 -14.07
N GLU A 153 -12.22 -5.60 -14.30
CA GLU A 153 -11.22 -5.47 -13.23
C GLU A 153 -11.27 -4.08 -12.58
N GLN A 154 -11.46 -3.02 -13.37
CA GLN A 154 -11.59 -1.64 -12.89
C GLN A 154 -12.96 -1.33 -12.26
N GLY A 155 -13.98 -2.15 -12.51
CA GLY A 155 -15.34 -1.96 -11.99
C GLY A 155 -15.50 -2.25 -10.49
N TRP A 156 -14.47 -2.76 -9.82
CA TRP A 156 -14.50 -3.05 -8.39
C TRP A 156 -14.02 -1.86 -7.56
N SER A 157 -14.68 -1.63 -6.43
CA SER A 157 -14.27 -0.64 -5.44
C SER A 157 -14.59 -1.13 -4.04
N ALA A 158 -14.03 -0.49 -3.01
CA ALA A 158 -14.32 -0.77 -1.61
C ALA A 158 -14.31 0.52 -0.79
N PHE A 159 -15.24 0.63 0.16
CA PHE A 159 -15.30 1.73 1.11
C PHE A 159 -15.84 1.22 2.45
N GLN A 160 -15.53 1.96 3.51
CA GLN A 160 -16.04 1.71 4.86
C GLN A 160 -17.36 2.45 5.03
N LEU A 161 -18.43 1.71 5.34
CA LEU A 161 -19.66 2.33 5.83
C LEU A 161 -19.38 2.85 7.24
N GLN A 162 -19.61 4.13 7.48
CA GLN A 162 -19.73 4.62 8.85
C GLN A 162 -21.10 4.19 9.35
N ASP A 163 -21.15 3.42 10.44
CA ASP A 163 -22.39 3.26 11.19
C ASP A 163 -22.76 4.66 11.71
N GLU A 164 -23.84 5.25 11.21
CA GLU A 164 -24.45 6.40 11.87
C GLU A 164 -24.89 5.94 13.26
N VAL A 165 -24.20 6.40 14.30
CA VAL A 165 -24.53 6.17 15.72
C VAL A 165 -25.62 7.14 16.15
#